data_AF-A0A9W6PUZ5-F1
#
_entry.id   AF-A0A9W6PUZ5-F1
#
_cell.length_a   1.000
_cell.length_b   1.000
_cell.length_c   1.000
_cell.angle_alpha   90.00
_cell.angle_beta   90.00
_cell.angle_gamma   90.00
#
_symmetry.space_group_name_H-M   'P 1'
#
loop_
_entity.id
_entity.type
_entity.pdbx_description
1 polymer ?
#
loop_
_entity_poly.entity_id
_entity_poly.type
_entity_poly.pdbx_seq_one_letter_code
_entity_poly.pdbx_strand_id
1 'polypeptide(L)'
;MDVAQSGCGDFRLGLGVYVLGRLPPPESDALRAHLTDCPACRAELAALRPAADALSRVFPEPVFPPDDAAAHSSPPPVAAARVGRAGTRRGAGRGPRTGASPRGALIAACAARRRTR
;
A
#
# COMPACT_ATOMS: atom_id res chain seq x y z
N MET A 1 16.78 -5.52 -27.31
CA MET A 1 17.14 -5.19 -25.91
C MET A 1 15.90 -4.54 -25.31
N ASP A 2 15.19 -5.06 -24.31
CA ASP A 2 15.60 -6.02 -23.29
C ASP A 2 14.34 -6.53 -22.53
N VAL A 3 13.93 -7.78 -22.79
CA VAL A 3 12.91 -8.50 -21.99
C VAL A 3 13.59 -9.26 -20.82
N ALA A 4 14.92 -9.12 -20.65
CA ALA A 4 15.67 -9.71 -19.52
C ALA A 4 15.26 -9.13 -18.15
N GLN A 5 14.46 -8.05 -18.16
CA GLN A 5 13.73 -7.48 -17.03
C GLN A 5 12.69 -8.40 -16.36
N SER A 6 12.17 -9.44 -17.03
CA SER A 6 10.89 -10.10 -16.67
C SER A 6 10.88 -10.92 -15.37
N GLY A 7 12.03 -11.07 -14.70
CA GLY A 7 12.09 -11.57 -13.31
C GLY A 7 12.81 -10.64 -12.35
N CYS A 8 13.55 -9.64 -12.83
CA CYS A 8 14.27 -8.70 -11.97
C CYS A 8 13.37 -7.57 -11.45
N GLY A 9 12.28 -7.23 -12.16
CA GLY A 9 11.44 -6.09 -11.83
C GLY A 9 10.97 -6.10 -10.37
N ASP A 10 10.40 -7.22 -9.93
CA ASP A 10 9.90 -7.39 -8.56
C ASP A 10 11.03 -7.29 -7.53
N PHE A 11 12.18 -7.90 -7.81
CA PHE A 11 13.34 -7.84 -6.92
C PHE A 11 13.95 -6.44 -6.83
N ARG A 12 14.04 -5.69 -7.93
CA ARG A 12 14.53 -4.30 -7.94
C ARG A 12 13.65 -3.37 -7.11
N LEU A 13 12.33 -3.52 -7.22
CA LEU A 13 11.39 -2.77 -6.38
C LEU A 13 11.63 -3.05 -4.88
N GLY A 14 12.00 -4.29 -4.53
CA GLY A 14 12.32 -4.69 -3.16
C GLY A 14 13.68 -4.21 -2.63
N LEU A 15 14.64 -3.83 -3.48
CA LEU A 15 16.02 -3.52 -3.05
C LEU A 15 16.11 -2.37 -2.04
N GLY A 16 15.29 -1.33 -2.20
CA GLY A 16 15.25 -0.19 -1.28
C GLY A 16 14.76 -0.57 0.12
N VAL A 17 13.70 -1.37 0.19
CA VAL A 17 13.14 -1.84 1.46
C VAL A 17 14.06 -2.87 2.13
N TYR A 18 14.72 -3.70 1.31
CA TYR A 18 15.70 -4.67 1.76
C TYR A 18 16.94 -4.02 2.37
N VAL A 19 17.52 -2.99 1.73
CA VAL A 19 18.73 -2.32 2.27
C VAL A 19 18.46 -1.57 3.58
N LEU A 20 17.20 -1.16 3.80
CA LEU A 20 16.74 -0.57 5.08
C LEU A 20 16.38 -1.62 6.13
N GLY A 21 16.48 -2.92 5.81
CA GLY A 21 16.16 -4.02 6.73
C GLY A 21 14.68 -4.18 7.03
N ARG A 22 13.78 -3.65 6.19
CA ARG A 22 12.33 -3.64 6.42
C ARG A 22 11.53 -4.60 5.56
N LEU A 23 12.21 -5.38 4.71
CA LEU A 23 11.56 -6.36 3.84
C LEU A 23 11.21 -7.62 4.67
N PRO A 24 9.98 -8.16 4.58
CA PRO A 24 9.59 -9.35 5.34
C PRO A 24 10.55 -10.53 5.10
N PRO A 25 10.71 -11.44 6.07
CA PRO A 25 11.61 -12.60 5.93
C PRO A 25 11.44 -13.42 4.65
N PRO A 26 10.22 -13.84 4.24
CA PRO A 26 10.07 -14.67 3.04
C PRO A 26 10.49 -13.93 1.76
N GLU A 27 10.23 -12.62 1.67
CA GLU A 27 10.62 -11.79 0.53
C GLU A 27 12.13 -11.53 0.53
N SER A 28 12.72 -11.31 1.72
CA SER A 28 14.17 -11.19 1.89
C SER A 28 14.91 -12.46 1.46
N ASP A 29 14.38 -13.63 1.78
CA ASP A 29 14.97 -14.91 1.38
C ASP A 29 14.94 -15.10 -0.14
N ALA A 30 13.80 -14.81 -0.76
CA ALA A 30 13.66 -14.85 -2.22
C ALA A 30 14.61 -13.85 -2.91
N LEU A 31 14.73 -12.64 -2.37
CA LEU A 31 15.64 -11.62 -2.91
C LEU A 31 17.11 -12.02 -2.74
N ARG A 32 17.50 -12.60 -1.60
CA ARG A 32 18.87 -13.13 -1.40
C ARG A 32 19.20 -14.25 -2.38
N ALA A 33 18.26 -15.15 -2.63
CA ALA A 33 18.43 -16.18 -3.66
C ALA A 33 18.67 -15.54 -5.03
N HIS A 34 17.86 -14.56 -5.44
CA HIS A 34 18.03 -13.85 -6.70
C HIS A 34 19.39 -13.12 -6.81
N LEU A 35 19.85 -12.48 -5.74
CA LEU A 35 21.13 -11.76 -5.71
C LEU A 35 22.34 -12.67 -5.91
N THR A 36 22.21 -13.97 -5.63
CA THR A 36 23.27 -14.96 -5.87
C THR A 36 23.60 -15.03 -7.36
N ASP A 37 22.59 -14.99 -8.22
CA ASP A 37 22.73 -15.21 -9.66
C ASP A 37 22.64 -13.93 -10.50
N CYS A 38 22.18 -12.81 -9.94
CA CYS A 38 21.95 -11.57 -10.67
C CYS A 38 22.98 -10.46 -10.36
N PRO A 39 23.99 -10.23 -11.22
CA PRO A 39 24.98 -9.15 -11.01
C PRO A 39 24.38 -7.75 -11.15
N ALA A 40 23.34 -7.55 -11.98
CA ALA A 40 22.69 -6.26 -12.16
C ALA A 40 21.99 -5.78 -10.86
N CYS A 41 21.20 -6.65 -10.23
CA CYS A 41 20.55 -6.34 -8.95
C CYS A 41 21.57 -6.19 -7.81
N ARG A 42 22.71 -6.91 -7.84
CA ARG A 42 23.82 -6.68 -6.89
C ARG A 42 24.45 -5.29 -7.06
N ALA A 43 24.66 -4.84 -8.29
CA ALA A 43 25.20 -3.51 -8.56
C ALA A 43 24.24 -2.41 -8.08
N GLU A 44 22.94 -2.58 -8.30
CA GLU A 44 21.91 -1.65 -7.81
C GLU A 44 21.85 -1.64 -6.28
N LEU A 45 21.89 -2.80 -5.62
CA LEU A 45 21.98 -2.89 -4.16
C LEU A 45 23.21 -2.16 -3.61
N ALA A 46 24.36 -2.31 -4.27
CA ALA A 46 25.59 -1.60 -3.89
C ALA A 46 25.44 -0.08 -4.04
N ALA A 47 24.75 0.38 -5.07
CA ALA A 47 24.48 1.81 -5.29
C ALA A 47 23.53 2.42 -4.25
N LEU A 48 22.62 1.61 -3.68
CA LEU A 48 21.68 2.07 -2.64
C LEU A 48 22.30 2.13 -1.23
N ARG A 49 23.36 1.37 -0.96
CA ARG A 49 23.97 1.25 0.37
C ARG A 49 24.39 2.59 0.99
N PRO A 50 25.06 3.52 0.28
CA PRO A 50 25.44 4.81 0.87
C PRO A 50 24.24 5.65 1.32
N ALA A 51 23.10 5.55 0.63
CA ALA A 51 21.88 6.25 1.01
C ALA A 51 21.28 5.65 2.29
N ALA A 52 21.24 4.32 2.40
CA ALA A 52 20.80 3.63 3.61
C ALA A 52 21.68 4.00 4.82
N ASP A 53 23.00 3.99 4.64
CA ASP A 53 23.97 4.35 5.68
C ASP A 53 23.78 5.80 6.16
N ALA A 54 23.47 6.73 5.24
CA ALA A 54 23.18 8.12 5.59
C ALA A 54 21.88 8.24 6.39
N LEU A 55 20.83 7.50 6.00
CA LEU A 55 19.53 7.51 6.69
C LEU A 55 19.63 6.95 8.11
N SER A 56 20.38 5.86 8.33
CA SER A 56 20.58 5.26 9.65
C SER A 56 21.26 6.19 10.67
N ARG A 57 21.98 7.22 10.20
CA ARG A 57 22.62 8.22 11.08
C ARG A 57 21.65 9.32 11.54
N VAL A 58 20.67 9.64 10.71
CA VAL A 58 19.68 10.71 10.99
C VAL A 58 18.50 10.16 11.79
N PHE A 59 18.12 8.91 11.51
CA PHE A 59 17.07 8.19 12.20
C PHE A 59 17.68 6.97 12.88
N PRO A 60 18.27 7.12 14.08
CA PRO A 60 18.71 5.96 14.84
C PRO A 60 17.50 5.03 15.04
N GLU A 61 17.73 3.71 14.89
CA GLU A 61 16.70 2.71 15.11
C GLU A 61 16.05 2.94 16.50
N PRO A 62 14.71 3.02 16.59
CA PRO A 62 14.07 3.13 17.88
C PRO A 62 14.42 1.89 18.70
N VAL A 63 15.12 2.09 19.82
CA VAL A 63 15.30 1.05 20.81
C VAL A 63 13.96 0.91 21.52
N PHE A 64 13.18 -0.10 21.13
CA PHE A 64 11.98 -0.47 21.85
C PHE A 64 12.37 -1.42 22.98
N PRO A 65 12.07 -1.08 24.25
CA PRO A 65 12.12 -2.03 25.35
C PRO A 65 11.39 -3.33 24.99
N PRO A 66 11.84 -4.49 25.49
CA PRO A 66 11.34 -5.81 25.09
C PRO A 66 9.81 -5.98 25.28
N ASP A 67 9.19 -5.14 26.09
CA ASP A 67 7.77 -5.20 26.43
C ASP A 67 6.88 -4.28 25.56
N ASP A 68 7.49 -3.41 24.74
CA ASP A 68 6.78 -2.35 23.99
C ASP A 68 6.51 -2.72 22.52
N ALA A 69 7.18 -3.75 21.99
CA ALA A 69 7.13 -4.11 20.56
C ALA A 69 5.72 -4.36 19.99
N ALA A 70 4.76 -4.74 20.84
CA ALA A 70 3.36 -4.91 20.47
C ALA A 70 2.61 -3.58 20.21
N ALA A 71 3.06 -2.46 20.79
CA ALA A 71 2.41 -1.16 20.68
C ALA A 71 2.63 -0.50 19.31
N HIS A 72 3.75 -0.78 18.65
CA HIS A 72 4.14 -0.11 17.39
C HIS A 72 3.51 -0.73 16.14
N SER A 73 2.82 -1.87 16.30
CA SER A 73 2.08 -2.56 15.22
C SER A 73 0.63 -2.09 15.10
N SER A 74 0.15 -1.24 16.03
CA SER A 74 -1.18 -0.66 15.92
C SER A 74 -1.13 0.58 15.03
N PRO A 75 -1.89 0.65 13.91
CA PRO A 75 -2.10 1.93 13.25
C PRO A 75 -2.68 2.91 14.30
N PRO A 76 -2.30 4.21 14.27
CA PRO A 76 -2.89 5.17 15.18
C PRO A 76 -4.41 5.08 15.02
N PRO A 77 -5.20 5.11 16.10
CA PRO A 77 -6.64 5.10 15.96
C PRO A 77 -7.00 6.29 15.08
N VAL A 78 -7.43 6.03 13.85
CA VAL A 78 -8.02 7.06 13.00
C VAL A 78 -9.16 7.61 13.83
N ALA A 79 -8.96 8.83 14.36
CA ALA A 79 -9.95 9.46 15.20
C ALA A 79 -11.22 9.52 14.38
N ALA A 80 -12.20 8.67 14.72
CA ALA A 80 -13.49 8.63 14.06
C ALA A 80 -13.97 10.08 14.02
N ALA A 81 -14.02 10.65 12.81
CA ALA A 81 -14.45 12.01 12.60
C ALA A 81 -15.75 12.15 13.38
N ARG A 82 -15.78 13.04 14.38
CA ARG A 82 -17.00 13.32 15.12
C ARG A 82 -17.99 13.83 14.08
N VAL A 83 -18.88 12.95 13.62
CA VAL A 83 -20.05 13.34 12.85
C VAL A 83 -20.82 14.25 13.78
N GLY A 84 -20.63 15.56 13.61
CA GLY A 84 -21.39 16.55 14.33
C GLY A 84 -22.86 16.23 14.09
N ARG A 85 -23.63 16.07 15.17
CA ARG A 85 -25.09 15.97 15.05
C ARG A 85 -25.54 17.17 14.24
N ALA A 86 -26.00 16.92 13.01
CA ALA A 86 -26.73 17.90 12.24
C ALA A 86 -27.95 18.27 13.06
N GLY A 87 -27.89 19.42 13.73
CA GLY A 87 -29.04 20.00 14.39
C GLY A 87 -30.18 20.05 13.39
N THR A 88 -31.34 19.54 13.79
CA THR A 88 -32.55 19.57 12.98
C THR A 88 -32.94 21.03 12.77
N ARG A 89 -32.47 21.63 11.68
CA ARG A 89 -33.04 22.88 11.19
C ARG A 89 -34.50 22.56 10.91
N ARG A 90 -35.40 23.09 11.75
CA ARG A 90 -36.84 23.14 11.50
C ARG A 90 -37.04 23.93 10.20
N GLY A 91 -37.03 23.22 9.09
CA GLY A 91 -37.46 23.73 7.80
C GLY A 91 -38.97 23.83 7.81
N ALA A 92 -39.48 25.06 7.80
CA ALA A 92 -40.86 25.35 7.49
C ALA A 92 -41.15 24.99 6.02
N GLY A 93 -42.16 24.15 5.79
CA GLY A 93 -42.96 24.12 4.57
C GLY A 93 -42.38 23.44 3.33
N ARG A 94 -42.82 22.19 3.07
CA ARG A 94 -43.45 21.83 1.78
C ARG A 94 -44.23 20.52 1.95
N GLY A 95 -45.55 20.58 1.79
CA GLY A 95 -46.46 19.45 1.96
C GLY A 95 -46.20 18.28 0.98
N PRO A 96 -46.84 17.13 1.21
CA PRO A 96 -46.64 15.93 0.41
C PRO A 96 -47.19 16.16 -1.00
N ARG A 97 -46.31 16.14 -2.00
CA ARG A 97 -46.73 15.95 -3.39
C ARG A 97 -46.94 14.47 -3.59
N THR A 98 -48.15 14.01 -3.28
CA THR A 98 -48.69 12.76 -3.81
C THR A 98 -48.82 12.94 -5.33
N GLY A 99 -47.95 12.28 -6.08
CA GLY A 99 -47.87 12.36 -7.53
C GLY A 99 -47.37 11.02 -8.08
N ALA A 100 -48.34 10.21 -8.51
CA ALA A 100 -48.19 8.92 -9.16
C ALA A 100 -47.29 8.95 -10.41
N SER A 101 -46.43 7.94 -10.62
CA SER A 101 -46.72 6.79 -11.49
C SER A 101 -45.46 5.96 -11.84
N PRO A 102 -45.62 4.66 -12.20
CA PRO A 102 -44.52 3.70 -12.35
C PRO A 102 -44.19 3.39 -13.82
N ARG A 103 -43.00 3.74 -14.29
CA ARG A 103 -42.34 3.20 -15.51
C ARG A 103 -40.84 3.42 -15.32
N GLY A 104 -40.01 2.41 -15.04
CA GLY A 104 -39.65 1.32 -15.95
C GLY A 104 -38.48 1.78 -16.82
N ALA A 105 -37.25 1.34 -16.51
CA ALA A 105 -36.16 1.16 -17.48
C ALA A 105 -34.93 0.52 -16.80
N LEU A 106 -34.75 -0.78 -17.06
CA LEU A 106 -33.54 -1.57 -16.86
C LEU A 106 -32.51 -1.22 -17.95
N ILE A 107 -31.25 -0.91 -17.64
CA ILE A 107 -30.06 -1.06 -18.53
C ILE A 107 -28.81 -0.99 -17.62
N ALA A 108 -27.73 -1.77 -17.71
CA ALA A 108 -27.39 -3.04 -18.35
C ALA A 108 -26.06 -3.50 -17.68
N ALA A 109 -25.85 -4.82 -17.63
CA ALA A 109 -24.57 -5.42 -17.24
C ALA A 109 -23.58 -5.38 -18.41
N CYS A 110 -22.33 -4.97 -18.16
CA CYS A 110 -21.21 -5.30 -19.03
C CYS A 110 -20.36 -6.38 -18.36
N ALA A 111 -20.45 -7.59 -18.90
CA ALA A 111 -19.62 -8.73 -18.56
C ALA A 111 -18.28 -8.69 -19.33
N ALA A 112 -17.25 -9.13 -18.59
CA ALA A 112 -15.96 -9.69 -18.99
C ALA A 112 -15.54 -9.73 -20.46
N ARG A 113 -14.25 -9.43 -20.69
CA ARG A 113 -13.49 -10.14 -21.72
C ARG A 113 -12.07 -10.46 -21.24
N ARG A 114 -11.82 -11.75 -21.07
CA ARG A 114 -10.49 -12.39 -20.97
C ARG A 114 -9.89 -12.45 -22.38
N ARG A 115 -8.57 -12.26 -22.48
CA ARG A 115 -7.68 -12.76 -23.54
C ARG A 115 -6.40 -13.15 -22.80
N THR A 116 -5.96 -14.41 -22.64
CA THR A 116 -5.55 -15.43 -23.63
C THR A 116 -4.68 -14.88 -24.74
N ARG A 117 -3.40 -14.65 -24.45
CA ARG A 117 -2.30 -15.51 -24.90
C ARG A 117 -0.98 -15.04 -24.29
#